data_AF-A0A353B6U0-F1
#
_entry.id   AF-A0A353B6U0-F1
#
_cell.length_a   1.000
_cell.length_b   1.000
_cell.length_c   1.000
_cell.angle_alpha   90.00
_cell.angle_beta   90.00
_cell.angle_gamma   90.00
#
_symmetry.space_group_name_H-M   'P 1'
#
loop_
_entity.id
_entity.type
_entity.pdbx_description
1 polymer ?
#
loop_
_entity_poly.entity_id
_entity_poly.type
_entity_poly.pdbx_seq_one_letter_code
_entity_poly.pdbx_strand_id
1 'polypeptide(L)'
;MFPRKIKIPTCFHSLEHEGPFTKCIQCERPLDDSLYFIERAFHGSEPILEMAICEACREKICEELSAESMERIRVYQEERLDVQLRIERLAEAEQSDPDDMSPWLSECVFTKKPRSECSRYQIMAACYGNELLADVMPMLVSDDAIEEMQRLMSKQTRDRLGDLVQEHFGQPSEFADGPAPLLF
;
A
#
# COMPACT_ATOMS: atom_id res chain seq x y z
N MET A 1 20.63 -7.99 9.93
CA MET A 1 20.67 -7.56 8.53
C MET A 1 19.96 -6.21 8.48
N PHE A 2 20.60 -5.15 8.00
CA PHE A 2 19.91 -3.86 7.84
C PHE A 2 19.01 -3.95 6.61
N PRO A 3 17.81 -3.35 6.64
CA PRO A 3 16.92 -3.48 5.51
C PRO A 3 17.51 -2.80 4.28
N ARG A 4 17.35 -3.39 3.09
CA ARG A 4 17.78 -2.73 1.85
C ARG A 4 16.93 -1.48 1.64
N LYS A 5 17.62 -0.40 1.28
CA LYS A 5 17.01 0.90 1.04
C LYS A 5 17.34 1.39 -0.36
N ILE A 6 16.34 1.94 -1.03
CA ILE A 6 16.47 2.53 -2.37
C ILE A 6 15.79 3.90 -2.39
N LYS A 7 16.07 4.71 -3.41
CA LYS A 7 15.35 5.96 -3.60
C LYS A 7 13.86 5.67 -3.86
N ILE A 8 12.96 6.46 -3.28
CA ILE A 8 11.52 6.31 -3.51
C ILE A 8 11.20 6.46 -5.01
N PRO A 9 10.66 5.41 -5.67
CA PRO A 9 10.32 5.46 -7.09
C PRO A 9 9.25 6.52 -7.40
N THR A 10 9.28 7.08 -8.61
CA THR A 10 8.36 8.15 -9.02
C THR A 10 6.89 7.71 -9.03
N CYS A 11 6.61 6.41 -9.18
CA CYS A 11 5.25 5.88 -9.04
C CYS A 11 4.70 6.02 -7.60
N PHE A 12 5.53 6.34 -6.60
CA PHE A 12 5.11 6.64 -5.23
C PHE A 12 5.19 8.14 -4.88
N HIS A 13 5.48 9.01 -5.85
CA HIS A 13 5.47 10.45 -5.63
C HIS A 13 4.03 10.97 -5.59
N SER A 14 3.80 11.94 -4.70
CA SER A 14 2.55 12.70 -4.59
C SER A 14 2.36 13.55 -5.84
N LEU A 15 1.13 13.56 -6.36
CA LEU A 15 0.73 14.49 -7.41
C LEU A 15 0.62 15.92 -6.90
N GLU A 16 0.09 16.11 -5.69
CA GLU A 16 -0.07 17.44 -5.10
C GLU A 16 1.26 18.17 -4.92
N HIS A 17 2.31 17.45 -4.52
CA HIS A 17 3.61 18.04 -4.20
C HIS A 17 4.65 17.89 -5.32
N GLU A 18 4.28 17.27 -6.44
CA GLU A 18 5.20 16.97 -7.56
C GLU A 18 6.53 16.34 -7.07
N GLY A 19 6.42 15.34 -6.19
CA GLY A 19 7.59 14.74 -5.51
C GLY A 19 7.24 13.82 -4.34
N PRO A 20 8.20 13.45 -3.49
CA PRO A 20 7.95 12.61 -2.32
C PRO A 20 6.94 13.22 -1.34
N PHE A 21 6.17 12.37 -0.66
CA PHE A 21 5.35 12.81 0.45
C PHE A 21 6.21 13.37 1.59
N THR A 22 5.85 14.54 2.10
CA THR A 22 6.63 15.23 3.14
C THR A 22 5.97 15.16 4.52
N LYS A 23 4.66 14.90 4.58
CA LYS A 23 3.86 14.92 5.81
C LYS A 23 2.90 13.74 5.89
N CYS A 24 2.64 13.29 7.12
CA CYS A 24 1.60 12.32 7.41
C CYS A 24 0.20 12.93 7.19
N ILE A 25 -0.66 12.23 6.46
CA ILE A 25 -2.04 12.68 6.20
C ILE A 25 -2.86 12.86 7.48
N GLN A 26 -2.61 12.05 8.51
CA GLN A 26 -3.40 12.03 9.74
C GLN A 26 -2.99 13.09 10.78
N CYS A 27 -1.69 13.37 10.92
CA CYS A 27 -1.17 14.24 11.99
C CYS A 27 -0.25 15.36 11.49
N GLU A 28 -0.07 15.48 10.18
CA GLU A 28 0.76 16.49 9.51
C GLU A 28 2.25 16.50 9.91
N ARG A 29 2.70 15.54 10.72
CA ARG A 29 4.12 15.47 11.13
C ARG A 29 5.02 15.22 9.90
N PRO A 30 6.24 15.78 9.89
CA PRO A 30 7.23 15.48 8.85
C PRO A 30 7.54 13.98 8.74
N LEU A 31 7.82 13.51 7.53
CA LEU A 31 8.14 12.10 7.22
C LEU A 31 9.63 11.85 6.94
N ASP A 32 10.45 12.90 6.97
CA ASP A 32 11.88 12.90 6.62
C ASP A 32 12.78 12.07 7.55
N ASP A 33 12.34 11.79 8.77
CA ASP A 33 12.98 10.86 9.72
C ASP A 33 11.94 10.01 10.46
N SER A 34 11.16 9.23 9.70
CA SER A 34 10.11 8.38 10.25
C SER A 34 9.85 7.17 9.36
N LEU A 35 9.40 6.08 9.97
CA LEU A 35 8.74 4.99 9.24
C LEU A 35 7.31 5.42 8.87
N TYR A 36 6.97 5.26 7.60
CA TYR A 36 5.65 5.57 7.06
C TYR A 36 5.32 4.67 5.87
N PHE A 37 4.04 4.69 5.51
CA PHE A 37 3.49 3.86 4.45
C PHE A 37 2.84 4.76 3.43
N ILE A 38 3.14 4.51 2.15
CA ILE A 38 2.48 5.16 1.03
C ILE A 38 1.50 4.16 0.44
N GLU A 39 0.27 4.61 0.23
CA GLU A 39 -0.74 3.86 -0.50
C GLU A 39 -1.27 4.72 -1.64
N ARG A 40 -1.33 4.14 -2.83
CA ARG A 40 -1.97 4.77 -3.99
C ARG A 40 -2.91 3.79 -4.65
N ALA A 41 -4.15 4.22 -4.88
CA ALA A 41 -5.14 3.43 -5.59
C ALA A 41 -5.39 3.99 -6.99
N PHE A 42 -5.66 3.10 -7.94
CA PHE A 42 -5.79 3.41 -9.35
C PHE A 42 -7.08 2.85 -9.94
N HIS A 43 -7.66 3.60 -10.89
CA HIS A 43 -8.61 3.09 -11.87
C HIS A 43 -7.93 3.16 -13.24
N GLY A 44 -7.60 2.02 -13.83
CA GLY A 44 -6.72 1.96 -15.00
C GLY A 44 -5.35 2.60 -14.72
N SER A 45 -5.04 3.69 -15.41
CA SER A 45 -3.80 4.46 -15.21
C SER A 45 -3.96 5.67 -14.30
N GLU A 46 -5.19 6.04 -13.93
CA GLU A 46 -5.48 7.25 -13.18
C GLU A 46 -5.44 6.98 -11.67
N PRO A 47 -4.60 7.68 -10.90
CA PRO A 47 -4.62 7.59 -9.44
C PRO A 47 -5.88 8.29 -8.91
N ILE A 48 -6.63 7.58 -8.10
CA ILE A 48 -7.90 8.03 -7.52
C ILE A 48 -7.80 8.31 -6.01
N LEU A 49 -6.77 7.76 -5.38
CA LEU A 49 -6.44 8.00 -3.98
C LEU A 49 -4.92 7.94 -3.85
N GLU A 50 -4.36 8.86 -3.08
CA GLU A 50 -2.97 8.82 -2.68
C GLU A 50 -2.82 9.31 -1.24
N MET A 51 -2.07 8.57 -0.44
CA MET A 51 -1.77 8.97 0.93
C MET A 51 -0.41 8.50 1.40
N ALA A 52 0.14 9.23 2.36
CA ALA A 52 1.23 8.78 3.20
C ALA A 52 0.83 8.89 4.67
N ILE A 53 1.01 7.81 5.42
CA ILE A 53 0.66 7.74 6.85
C ILE A 53 1.84 7.24 7.67
N CYS A 54 2.17 7.95 8.75
CA CYS A 54 3.24 7.53 9.64
C CYS A 54 2.83 6.27 10.44
N GLU A 55 3.81 5.47 10.83
CA GLU A 55 3.59 4.23 11.59
C GLU A 55 2.69 4.44 12.81
N ALA A 56 2.97 5.46 13.63
CA ALA A 56 2.17 5.74 14.83
C ALA A 56 0.69 6.06 14.56
N CYS A 57 0.37 6.67 13.40
CA CYS A 57 -1.03 6.91 13.01
C CYS A 57 -1.66 5.65 12.44
N ARG A 58 -0.91 4.86 11.65
CA ARG A 58 -1.35 3.57 11.14
C ARG A 58 -1.71 2.62 12.28
N GLU A 59 -0.84 2.47 13.27
CA GLU A 59 -1.05 1.61 14.44
C GLU A 59 -2.33 2.00 15.19
N LYS A 60 -2.54 3.29 15.46
CA LYS A 60 -3.77 3.78 16.11
C LYS A 60 -5.03 3.42 15.33
N ILE A 61 -5.01 3.55 14.00
CA ILE A 61 -6.15 3.15 13.18
C ILE A 61 -6.34 1.63 13.24
N CYS A 62 -5.26 0.85 13.17
CA CYS A 62 -5.31 -0.61 13.30
C CYS A 62 -5.87 -1.08 14.65
N GLU A 63 -5.61 -0.36 15.75
CA GLU A 63 -6.18 -0.64 17.08
C GLU A 63 -7.71 -0.48 17.13
N GLU A 64 -8.28 0.33 16.24
CA GLU A 64 -9.74 0.56 16.13
C GLU A 64 -10.42 -0.52 15.26
N LEU A 65 -9.65 -1.34 14.55
CA LEU A 65 -10.15 -2.41 13.70
C LEU A 65 -10.47 -3.67 14.52
N SER A 66 -11.42 -4.47 14.02
CA SER A 66 -11.74 -5.76 14.64
C SER A 66 -10.54 -6.71 14.57
N ALA A 67 -10.10 -7.21 15.74
CA ALA A 67 -9.03 -8.20 15.85
C ALA A 67 -9.27 -9.46 15.00
N GLU A 68 -10.53 -9.91 14.89
CA GLU A 68 -10.92 -11.04 14.04
C GLU A 68 -10.73 -10.74 12.54
N SER A 69 -10.94 -9.49 12.12
CA SER A 69 -10.70 -9.08 10.74
C SER A 69 -9.20 -9.06 10.45
N MET A 70 -8.42 -8.49 11.38
CA MET A 70 -6.95 -8.43 11.27
C MET A 70 -6.32 -9.83 11.19
N GLU A 71 -6.78 -10.77 12.02
CA GLU A 71 -6.27 -12.14 11.99
C GLU A 71 -6.62 -12.85 10.66
N ARG A 72 -7.86 -12.73 10.17
CA ARG A 72 -8.26 -13.35 8.89
C ARG A 72 -7.47 -12.80 7.71
N ILE A 73 -7.23 -11.50 7.70
CA ILE A 73 -6.43 -10.83 6.69
C ILE A 73 -4.97 -11.29 6.77
N ARG A 74 -4.39 -11.36 7.97
CA ARG A 74 -3.04 -11.85 8.18
C ARG A 74 -2.88 -13.28 7.67
N VAL A 75 -3.81 -14.17 7.96
CA VAL A 75 -3.82 -15.55 7.44
C VAL A 75 -3.88 -15.55 5.91
N TYR A 76 -4.77 -14.75 5.31
CA TYR A 76 -4.84 -14.61 3.85
C TYR A 76 -3.52 -14.16 3.23
N GLN A 77 -2.85 -13.18 3.85
CA GLN A 77 -1.55 -12.68 3.39
C GLN A 77 -0.47 -13.75 3.54
N GLU A 78 -0.37 -14.41 4.70
CA GLU A 78 0.63 -15.44 4.97
C GLU A 78 0.49 -16.66 4.03
N GLU A 79 -0.74 -17.06 3.70
CA GLU A 79 -1.00 -18.20 2.81
C GLU A 79 -0.69 -17.90 1.33
N ARG A 80 -0.76 -16.64 0.90
CA ARG A 80 -0.65 -16.26 -0.52
C ARG A 80 0.61 -15.48 -0.87
N LEU A 81 1.29 -14.91 0.12
CA LEU A 81 2.53 -14.18 -0.10
C LEU A 81 3.65 -15.14 -0.48
N ASP A 82 4.08 -15.05 -1.73
CA ASP A 82 5.22 -15.80 -2.22
C ASP A 82 6.54 -15.12 -1.80
N VAL A 83 6.97 -15.41 -0.58
CA VAL A 83 8.21 -14.85 0.01
C VAL A 83 9.43 -15.24 -0.82
N GLN A 84 9.45 -16.46 -1.37
CA GLN A 84 10.58 -16.96 -2.15
C GLN A 84 10.75 -16.15 -3.44
N LEU A 85 9.67 -15.90 -4.17
CA LEU A 85 9.70 -15.03 -5.36
C LEU A 85 10.19 -13.61 -5.02
N ARG A 86 9.84 -13.08 -3.84
CA ARG A 86 10.31 -11.74 -3.42
C ARG A 86 11.82 -11.72 -3.18
N ILE A 87 12.36 -12.76 -2.55
CA ILE A 87 13.80 -12.90 -2.36
C ILE A 87 14.52 -13.00 -3.71
N GLU A 88 13.98 -13.78 -4.65
CA GLU A 88 14.53 -13.93 -6.00
C GLU A 88 14.55 -12.60 -6.76
N ARG A 89 13.42 -11.87 -6.76
CA ARG A 89 13.35 -10.53 -7.37
C ARG A 89 14.31 -9.53 -6.74
N LEU A 90 14.55 -9.64 -5.44
CA LEU A 90 15.51 -8.77 -4.75
C LEU A 90 16.93 -9.02 -5.25
N ALA A 91 17.32 -10.30 -5.36
CA ALA A 91 18.62 -10.73 -5.87
C ALA A 91 18.82 -10.41 -7.36
N GLU A 92 17.76 -10.46 -8.17
CA GLU A 92 17.79 -10.03 -9.59
C GLU A 92 17.99 -8.51 -9.72
N ALA A 93 17.33 -7.72 -8.87
CA ALA A 93 17.51 -6.27 -8.84
C ALA A 93 18.95 -5.88 -8.46
N GLU A 94 19.65 -6.65 -7.61
CA GLU A 94 21.07 -6.41 -7.29
C GLU A 94 21.99 -6.60 -8.51
N GLN A 95 21.59 -7.46 -9.46
CA GLN A 95 22.37 -7.79 -10.64
C GLN A 95 22.07 -6.89 -11.84
N SER A 96 20.98 -6.11 -11.78
CA SER A 96 20.49 -5.28 -12.89
C SER A 96 20.47 -3.80 -12.49
N ASP A 97 19.30 -3.22 -12.30
CA ASP A 97 19.11 -1.87 -11.76
C ASP A 97 18.54 -1.97 -10.34
N PRO A 98 19.34 -1.68 -9.31
CA PRO A 98 18.91 -1.79 -7.92
C PRO A 98 17.73 -0.88 -7.53
N ASP A 99 17.46 0.17 -8.31
CA ASP A 99 16.38 1.12 -8.07
C ASP A 99 15.12 0.80 -8.91
N ASP A 100 15.19 -0.12 -9.89
CA ASP A 100 14.05 -0.52 -10.71
C ASP A 100 13.16 -1.55 -10.00
N MET A 101 12.14 -1.05 -9.31
CA MET A 101 11.10 -1.89 -8.69
C MET A 101 9.90 -2.16 -9.62
N SER A 102 9.98 -1.85 -10.92
CA SER A 102 8.90 -2.16 -11.87
C SER A 102 8.51 -3.65 -11.91
N PRO A 103 9.44 -4.62 -11.77
CA PRO A 103 9.06 -6.04 -11.75
C PRO A 103 8.19 -6.40 -10.55
N TRP A 104 8.35 -5.69 -9.42
CA TRP A 104 7.57 -5.90 -8.19
C TRP A 104 6.12 -5.41 -8.30
N LEU A 105 5.87 -4.52 -9.27
CA LEU A 105 4.57 -3.92 -9.55
C LEU A 105 3.96 -4.42 -10.86
N SER A 106 4.52 -5.49 -11.45
CA SER A 106 4.05 -6.05 -12.72
C SER A 106 2.79 -6.92 -12.57
N GLU A 107 2.58 -7.50 -11.39
CA GLU A 107 1.48 -8.39 -11.06
C GLU A 107 1.10 -8.28 -9.59
N CYS A 108 -0.11 -8.72 -9.24
CA CYS A 108 -0.57 -8.73 -7.87
C CYS A 108 0.23 -9.71 -7.00
N VAL A 109 0.63 -9.25 -5.82
CA VAL A 109 1.40 -10.04 -4.87
C VAL A 109 0.65 -11.30 -4.37
N PHE A 110 -0.68 -11.24 -4.28
CA PHE A 110 -1.53 -12.32 -3.73
C PHE A 110 -2.21 -13.19 -4.79
N THR A 111 -2.68 -12.60 -5.88
CA THR A 111 -3.45 -13.34 -6.92
C THR A 111 -2.64 -13.63 -8.17
N LYS A 112 -1.42 -13.06 -8.29
CA LYS A 112 -0.57 -13.12 -9.50
C LYS A 112 -1.24 -12.54 -10.76
N LYS A 113 -2.38 -11.86 -10.62
CA LYS A 113 -3.04 -11.18 -11.73
C LYS A 113 -2.12 -10.10 -12.31
N PRO A 114 -1.86 -10.08 -13.62
CA PRO A 114 -1.05 -9.04 -14.24
C PRO A 114 -1.68 -7.66 -14.02
N ARG A 115 -0.85 -6.63 -13.80
CA ARG A 115 -1.31 -5.24 -13.64
C ARG A 115 -2.12 -4.77 -14.85
N SER A 116 -1.74 -5.20 -16.05
CA SER A 116 -2.44 -4.86 -17.30
C SER A 116 -3.87 -5.41 -17.38
N GLU A 117 -4.20 -6.41 -16.56
CA GLU A 117 -5.53 -7.02 -16.49
C GLU A 117 -6.35 -6.50 -15.29
N CYS A 118 -5.78 -5.64 -14.46
CA CYS A 118 -6.45 -5.04 -13.31
C CYS A 118 -7.24 -3.80 -13.76
N SER A 119 -8.55 -3.80 -13.55
CA SER A 119 -9.38 -2.62 -13.79
C SER A 119 -9.14 -1.56 -12.71
N ARG A 120 -8.92 -2.02 -11.47
CA ARG A 120 -8.50 -1.26 -10.31
C ARG A 120 -7.39 -2.00 -9.59
N TYR A 121 -6.49 -1.27 -8.97
CA TYR A 121 -5.43 -1.84 -8.14
C TYR A 121 -4.89 -0.80 -7.17
N GLN A 122 -4.20 -1.26 -6.14
CA GLN A 122 -3.41 -0.42 -5.23
C GLN A 122 -1.94 -0.77 -5.37
N ILE A 123 -1.08 0.24 -5.20
CA ILE A 123 0.34 0.03 -4.94
C ILE A 123 0.67 0.57 -3.56
N MET A 124 1.58 -0.13 -2.88
CA MET A 124 1.97 0.18 -1.51
C MET A 124 3.49 0.21 -1.38
N ALA A 125 3.99 1.10 -0.53
CA ALA A 125 5.39 1.18 -0.13
C ALA A 125 5.52 1.39 1.38
N ALA A 126 6.56 0.80 1.99
CA ALA A 126 7.03 1.18 3.31
C ALA A 126 8.32 1.99 3.13
N CYS A 127 8.42 3.13 3.80
CA CYS A 127 9.48 4.10 3.61
C CYS A 127 10.04 4.55 4.96
N TYR A 128 11.33 4.86 4.99
CA TYR A 128 11.97 5.54 6.11
C TYR A 128 12.68 6.79 5.59
N GLY A 129 12.21 7.98 5.97
CA GLY A 129 12.72 9.22 5.41
C GLY A 129 12.54 9.29 3.91
N ASN A 130 13.62 9.50 3.15
CA ASN A 130 13.55 9.60 1.68
C ASN A 130 13.82 8.28 0.95
N GLU A 131 13.72 7.16 1.66
CA GLU A 131 14.10 5.84 1.14
C GLU A 131 12.94 4.84 1.27
N LEU A 132 12.77 3.99 0.26
CA LEU A 132 11.87 2.84 0.29
C LEU A 132 12.59 1.62 0.89
N LEU A 133 11.91 0.85 1.73
CA LEU A 133 12.41 -0.39 2.35
C LEU A 133 12.17 -1.59 1.40
N ALA A 134 13.19 -1.93 0.61
CA ALA A 134 13.04 -2.79 -0.57
C ALA A 134 12.96 -4.31 -0.28
N ASP A 135 13.26 -4.75 0.94
CA ASP A 135 13.28 -6.20 1.23
C ASP A 135 11.90 -6.85 1.15
N VAL A 136 10.86 -6.07 1.49
CA VAL A 136 9.48 -6.56 1.58
C VAL A 136 8.51 -5.70 0.77
N MET A 137 8.94 -4.56 0.22
CA MET A 137 8.12 -3.61 -0.54
C MET A 137 8.84 -3.23 -1.84
N PRO A 138 8.13 -2.72 -2.87
CA PRO A 138 6.71 -2.38 -2.93
C PRO A 138 5.81 -3.56 -3.28
N MET A 139 4.50 -3.38 -3.12
CA MET A 139 3.48 -4.36 -3.49
C MET A 139 2.47 -3.76 -4.45
N LEU A 140 1.95 -4.59 -5.36
CA LEU A 140 0.72 -4.33 -6.08
C LEU A 140 -0.37 -5.28 -5.57
N VAL A 141 -1.55 -4.73 -5.31
CA VAL A 141 -2.75 -5.46 -4.90
C VAL A 141 -3.83 -5.24 -5.95
N SER A 142 -4.29 -6.32 -6.60
CA SER A 142 -5.34 -6.26 -7.63
C SER A 142 -6.72 -6.03 -7.03
N ASP A 143 -7.66 -5.61 -7.87
CA ASP A 143 -9.10 -5.59 -7.59
C ASP A 143 -9.59 -6.91 -6.97
N ASP A 144 -9.22 -8.05 -7.54
CA ASP A 144 -9.63 -9.38 -7.03
C ASP A 144 -9.16 -9.59 -5.58
N ALA A 145 -7.90 -9.26 -5.28
CA ALA A 145 -7.33 -9.40 -3.94
C ALA A 145 -7.97 -8.42 -2.94
N ILE A 146 -8.25 -7.18 -3.37
CA ILE A 146 -8.97 -6.19 -2.57
C ILE A 146 -10.36 -6.73 -2.21
N GLU A 147 -11.12 -7.25 -3.18
CA GLU A 147 -12.45 -7.81 -2.93
C GLU A 147 -12.42 -9.02 -1.99
N GLU A 148 -11.45 -9.92 -2.16
CA GLU A 148 -11.27 -11.06 -1.25
C GLU A 148 -10.98 -10.59 0.18
N MET A 149 -10.07 -9.63 0.36
CA MET A 149 -9.76 -9.05 1.66
C MET A 149 -10.98 -8.33 2.27
N GLN A 150 -11.73 -7.55 1.49
CA GLN A 150 -12.97 -6.90 1.94
C GLN A 150 -14.01 -7.89 2.45
N ARG A 151 -14.12 -9.09 1.84
CA ARG A 151 -15.03 -10.15 2.31
C ARG A 151 -14.59 -10.77 3.63
N LEU A 152 -13.29 -10.73 3.96
CA LEU A 152 -12.76 -11.19 5.25
C LEU A 152 -12.98 -10.17 6.37
N MET A 153 -13.25 -8.90 6.04
CA MET A 153 -13.44 -7.86 7.03
C MET A 153 -14.85 -7.86 7.63
N SER A 154 -14.89 -7.68 8.95
CA SER A 154 -16.13 -7.33 9.65
C SER A 154 -16.73 -6.02 9.13
N LYS A 155 -18.03 -5.81 9.38
CA LYS A 155 -18.67 -4.53 9.09
C LYS A 155 -17.96 -3.36 9.79
N GLN A 156 -17.62 -3.51 11.08
CA GLN A 156 -16.89 -2.49 11.86
C GLN A 156 -15.59 -2.06 11.18
N THR A 157 -14.77 -3.00 10.73
CA THR A 157 -13.50 -2.71 10.05
C THR A 157 -13.73 -1.95 8.74
N ARG A 158 -14.71 -2.37 7.93
CA ARG A 158 -15.02 -1.71 6.66
C ARG A 158 -15.55 -0.29 6.88
N ASP A 159 -16.46 -0.12 7.82
CA ASP A 159 -17.02 1.17 8.18
C ASP A 159 -15.89 2.12 8.63
N ARG A 160 -14.98 1.65 9.51
CA ARG A 160 -13.88 2.49 10.00
C ARG A 160 -12.89 2.92 8.92
N LEU A 161 -12.53 2.01 8.01
CA LEU A 161 -11.66 2.34 6.87
C LEU A 161 -12.38 3.29 5.89
N GLY A 162 -13.69 3.13 5.72
CA GLY A 162 -14.53 4.05 4.96
C GLY A 162 -14.57 5.46 5.57
N ASP A 163 -14.73 5.55 6.89
CA ASP A 163 -14.70 6.82 7.63
C ASP A 163 -13.36 7.54 7.42
N LEU A 164 -12.23 6.82 7.41
CA LEU A 164 -10.92 7.41 7.16
C LEU A 164 -10.83 8.05 5.76
N VAL A 165 -11.35 7.35 4.74
CA VAL A 165 -11.39 7.90 3.37
C VAL A 165 -12.26 9.16 3.35
N GLN A 166 -13.42 9.12 4.01
CA GLN A 166 -14.32 10.26 4.09
C GLN A 166 -13.71 11.46 4.83
N GLU A 167 -12.97 11.22 5.91
CA GLU A 167 -12.31 12.25 6.72
C GLU A 167 -11.26 13.05 5.91
N HIS A 168 -10.48 12.37 5.07
CA HIS A 168 -9.34 12.98 4.36
C HIS A 168 -9.63 13.39 2.92
N PHE A 169 -10.51 12.68 2.23
CA PHE A 169 -10.78 12.90 0.80
C PHE A 169 -12.21 13.42 0.56
N GLY A 170 -13.01 13.58 1.62
CA GLY A 170 -14.43 13.90 1.54
C GLY A 170 -15.25 12.73 1.03
N GLN A 171 -16.53 12.96 0.76
CA GLN A 171 -17.29 12.05 -0.10
C GLN A 171 -17.04 12.47 -1.54
N PRO A 172 -16.53 11.58 -2.41
CA PRO A 172 -16.72 11.81 -3.81
C PRO A 172 -17.82 10.83 -4.23
N SER A 173 -18.95 11.38 -4.68
CA SER A 173 -20.17 10.63 -5.05
C SER A 173 -19.94 9.61 -6.17
N GLU A 174 -18.75 9.63 -6.78
CA GLU A 174 -18.26 8.69 -7.79
C GLU A 174 -17.35 7.57 -7.22
N PHE A 175 -16.98 7.63 -5.93
CA PHE A 175 -16.19 6.64 -5.19
C PHE A 175 -16.91 6.10 -3.95
N ALA A 176 -18.24 6.04 -3.97
CA ALA A 176 -19.00 5.30 -2.96
C ALA A 176 -18.55 3.82 -2.89
N ASP A 177 -17.95 3.30 -3.97
CA ASP A 177 -17.25 2.01 -4.08
C ASP A 177 -15.72 2.20 -4.20
N GLY A 178 -15.17 3.22 -3.54
CA GLY A 178 -13.74 3.52 -3.52
C GLY A 178 -12.97 2.42 -2.78
N PRO A 179 -11.73 2.12 -3.18
CA PRO A 179 -10.98 1.04 -2.57
C PRO A 179 -10.61 1.46 -1.14
N ALA A 180 -11.12 0.72 -0.14
CA ALA A 180 -10.76 1.00 1.24
C ALA A 180 -9.24 0.80 1.41
N PRO A 181 -8.57 1.68 2.15
CA PRO A 181 -7.13 1.61 2.30
C PRO A 181 -6.74 0.31 3.00
N LEU A 182 -5.76 -0.40 2.44
CA LEU A 182 -5.21 -1.61 3.03
C LEU A 182 -4.11 -1.19 4.01
N LEU A 183 -4.48 -0.64 5.16
CA LEU A 183 -3.54 -0.12 6.16
C LEU A 183 -2.72 -1.21 6.90
N PHE A 184 -2.88 -2.47 6.53
CA PHE A 184 -2.38 -3.63 7.27
C PHE A 184 -1.28 -4.39 6.52
#